data_AF-A0A7G8JLZ1-F1
#
_entry.id   AF-A0A7G8JLZ1-F1
#
_cell.length_a   1.000
_cell.length_b   1.000
_cell.length_c   1.000
_cell.angle_alpha   90.00
_cell.angle_beta   90.00
_cell.angle_gamma   90.00
#
_symmetry.space_group_name_H-M   'P 1'
#
loop_
_entity.id
_entity.type
_entity.pdbx_description
1 polymer ?
#
loop_
_entity_poly.entity_id
_entity_poly.type
_entity_poly.pdbx_seq_one_letter_code
_entity_poly.pdbx_strand_id
1 'polypeptide(L)' 'MVDIERLTPDGWKPSATQAADIHAAVSYAKELCMEEPSTYRVLRNKDLICLVRQQGIIWINASSEVMGETQIEETVSV' A
#
# COMPACT_ATOMS: atom_id res chain seq x y z
N MET A 1 -6.85 12.17 4.93
CA MET A 1 -5.45 11.99 5.33
C MET A 1 -5.06 10.58 4.95
N VAL A 2 -3.85 10.41 4.41
CA VAL A 2 -3.33 9.13 3.93
C VAL A 2 -2.21 8.70 4.87
N ASP A 3 -2.35 7.51 5.43
CA ASP A 3 -1.37 6.95 6.34
C ASP A 3 -0.45 6.00 5.57
N ILE A 4 0.84 6.01 5.91
CA ILE A 4 1.83 5.10 5.35
C ILE A 4 2.33 4.23 6.49
N GLU A 5 2.36 2.92 6.29
CA GLU A 5 2.89 1.97 7.25
C GLU A 5 3.96 1.11 6.59
N ARG A 6 5.00 0.77 7.35
CA ARG A 6 6.06 -0.15 6.95
C ARG A 6 5.81 -1.51 7.59
N LEU A 7 6.00 -2.59 6.82
CA LEU A 7 5.99 -3.93 7.38
C LEU A 7 7.30 -4.17 8.14
N THR A 8 7.20 -4.48 9.43
CA THR A 8 8.32 -4.90 10.28
C THR A 8 8.06 -6.33 10.79
N PRO A 9 9.04 -6.98 11.46
CA PRO A 9 8.81 -8.27 12.10
C PRO A 9 7.66 -8.26 13.12
N ASP A 10 7.37 -7.10 13.72
CA ASP A 10 6.29 -6.90 14.70
C ASP A 10 4.96 -6.46 14.04
N GLY A 11 4.86 -6.59 12.72
CA GLY A 11 3.70 -6.20 11.93
C GLY A 11 3.80 -4.82 11.29
N TRP A 12 2.66 -4.26 10.89
CA TRP A 12 2.59 -2.93 10.26
C TRP A 12 2.81 -1.84 11.30
N LYS A 13 3.79 -0.96 11.06
CA LYS A 13 4.10 0.18 11.92
C LYS A 13 3.94 1.49 11.14
N PRO A 14 3.42 2.57 11.75
CA PRO A 14 3.37 3.87 11.11
C PRO A 14 4.75 4.30 10.61
N SER A 15 4.81 4.68 9.35
CA SER A 15 5.90 5.48 8.80
C SER A 15 5.64 6.94 9.19
N ALA A 16 6.69 7.72 9.41
CA ALA A 16 6.62 9.05 10.03
C ALA A 16 5.80 10.10 9.24
N THR A 17 5.27 9.75 8.07
CA THR A 17 4.66 10.69 7.13
C THR A 17 3.17 10.43 6.94
N GLN A 18 2.36 11.45 7.26
CA GLN A 18 0.97 11.56 6.84
C GLN A 18 0.92 12.43 5.58
N ALA A 19 0.40 11.89 4.48
CA ALA A 19 0.26 12.62 3.22
C ALA A 19 -1.17 13.12 3.04
N ALA A 20 -1.32 14.30 2.44
CA ALA A 20 -2.63 14.84 2.08
C ALA A 20 -3.24 14.11 0.86
N ASP A 21 -2.37 13.61 -0.02
CA ASP A 21 -2.73 13.00 -1.31
C ASP A 21 -2.13 11.59 -1.47
N ILE A 22 -2.84 10.73 -2.20
CA ILE A 22 -2.47 9.33 -2.40
C ILE A 22 -1.31 9.15 -3.37
N HIS A 23 -1.21 9.98 -4.41
CA HIS A 23 -0.11 9.88 -5.37
C HIS A 23 1.20 10.28 -4.72
N ALA A 24 1.20 11.36 -3.93
CA ALA A 24 2.35 11.75 -3.12
C ALA A 24 2.78 10.64 -2.15
N ALA A 25 1.82 10.01 -1.47
CA ALA A 25 2.08 8.91 -0.54
C ALA A 25 2.71 7.68 -1.23
N VAL A 26 2.19 7.31 -2.41
CA VAL A 26 2.71 6.19 -3.19
C VAL A 26 4.10 6.47 -3.73
N SER A 27 4.35 7.68 -4.25
CA SER A 27 5.69 8.07 -4.72
C SER A 27 6.72 8.01 -3.59
N TYR A 28 6.38 8.57 -2.43
CA TYR A 28 7.24 8.50 -1.26
C TYR A 28 7.51 7.06 -0.79
N ALA A 29 6.48 6.21 -0.74
CA ALA A 29 6.65 4.80 -0.39
C ALA A 29 7.53 4.04 -1.40
N LYS A 30 7.49 4.39 -2.69
CA LYS A 30 8.38 3.81 -3.71
C LYS A 30 9.83 4.22 -3.49
N GLU A 31 10.08 5.50 -3.22
CA GLU A 31 11.42 6.02 -2.95
C GLU A 31 12.04 5.25 -1.78
N LEU A 32 11.30 5.11 -0.67
CA LEU A 32 11.74 4.33 0.49
C LEU A 32 12.01 2.85 0.16
N CYS A 33 11.18 2.22 -0.68
CA CYS A 33 11.39 0.83 -1.15
C CYS A 33 12.65 0.66 -2.01
N MET A 34 13.09 1.70 -2.70
CA MET A 34 14.31 1.67 -3.52
C MET A 34 15.57 1.86 -2.67
N GLU A 35 15.49 2.69 -1.63
CA GLU A 35 16.59 2.90 -0.69
C GLU A 35 16.86 1.67 0.18
N GLU A 36 15.80 0.99 0.63
CA GLU A 36 15.90 -0.21 1.46
C GLU A 36 14.86 -1.26 1.02
N PRO A 37 15.25 -2.52 0.76
CA PRO A 37 14.30 -3.58 0.46
C PRO A 37 13.27 -3.72 1.58
N SER A 38 12.04 -3.32 1.31
CA SER A 38 10.97 -3.30 2.30
C SER A 38 9.60 -3.34 1.63
N THR A 39 8.57 -3.47 2.45
CA THR A 39 7.17 -3.39 2.02
C THR A 39 6.50 -2.26 2.79
N TYR A 40 5.86 -1.35 2.07
CA TYR A 40 5.02 -0.31 2.64
C TYR A 40 3.58 -0.53 2.22
N ARG A 41 2.62 -0.11 3.05
CA ARG A 41 1.23 0.04 2.64
C ARG A 41 0.76 1.46 2.89
N VAL A 42 -0.07 1.95 1.99
CA VAL A 42 -0.64 3.29 1.99
C VAL A 42 -2.14 3.11 2.19
N LEU A 43 -2.67 3.65 3.29
CA LEU A 43 -4.06 3.50 3.70
C LEU A 43 -4.80 4.80 3.39
N ARG A 44 -5.87 4.71 2.59
CA ARG A 44 -6.78 5.85 2.35
C ARG A 44 -8.21 5.44 2.67
N ASN A 45 -8.79 6.14 3.64
CA ASN A 45 -10.23 6.11 3.93
C ASN A 45 -10.85 4.71 4.10
N LYS A 46 -10.17 3.77 4.78
CA LYS A 46 -10.65 2.40 5.11
C LYS A 46 -11.17 1.53 3.97
N ASP A 47 -11.21 2.03 2.73
CA ASP A 47 -11.75 1.32 1.56
C ASP A 47 -10.67 1.06 0.51
N LEU A 48 -9.51 1.73 0.59
CA LEU A 48 -8.41 1.52 -0.36
C LEU A 48 -7.06 1.44 0.36
N ILE A 49 -6.36 0.33 0.14
CA ILE A 49 -4.98 0.09 0.55
C ILE A 49 -4.14 -0.07 -0.69
N CYS A 50 -3.01 0.61 -0.75
CA CYS A 50 -1.98 0.38 -1.76
C CYS A 50 -0.78 -0.27 -1.10
N LEU A 51 -0.39 -1.44 -1.55
CA LEU A 51 0.79 -2.16 -1.09
C LEU A 51 1.94 -1.90 -2.07
N VAL A 52 3.01 -1.27 -1.58
CA VAL A 52 4.20 -0.92 -2.34
C VAL A 52 5.34 -1.83 -1.93
N ARG A 53 5.86 -2.60 -2.88
CA ARG A 53 7.01 -3.51 -2.73
C ARG A 53 8.07 -3.15 -3.76
N GLN A 54 9.29 -3.64 -3.54
CA GLN A 54 10.35 -3.53 -4.56
C GLN A 54 9.96 -4.18 -5.90
N GLN A 55 9.12 -5.23 -5.88
CA GLN A 55 8.68 -5.94 -7.09
C GLN A 55 7.51 -5.26 -7.81
N GLY A 56 6.87 -4.24 -7.23
CA GLY A 56 5.73 -3.57 -7.83
C GLY A 56 4.71 -3.04 -6.81
N ILE A 57 3.59 -2.52 -7.33
CA ILE A 57 2.47 -1.99 -6.54
C ILE A 57 1.25 -2.90 -6.72
N ILE A 58 0.55 -3.17 -5.62
CA ILE A 58 -0.73 -3.87 -5.61
C ILE A 58 -1.77 -2.98 -4.95
N TRP A 59 -2.95 -2.85 -5.56
CA TRP A 59 -4.09 -2.15 -4.98
C TRP A 59 -5.06 -3.16 -4.37
N ILE A 60 -5.43 -2.94 -3.11
CA ILE A 60 -6.31 -3.81 -2.34
C ILE A 60 -7.48 -2.96 -1.85
N ASN A 61 -8.71 -3.40 -2.09
CA ASN A 61 -9.87 -2.79 -1.48
C ASN A 61 -9.93 -3.20 0.00
N ALA A 62 -9.87 -2.23 0.93
CA ALA A 62 -9.89 -2.54 2.36
C ALA A 62 -11.26 -3.01 2.85
N SER A 63 -12.34 -2.72 2.11
CA SER A 63 -13.69 -3.20 2.42
C SER A 63 -13.87 -4.69 2.06
N SER A 64 -12.96 -5.27 1.26
CA SER A 64 -13.01 -6.69 0.84
C SER A 64 -12.47 -7.68 1.88
N GLU A 65 -12.11 -7.25 3.11
CA GLU A 65 -11.96 -8.18 4.24
C GLU A 65 -13.30 -8.69 4.80
N VAL A 66 -14.43 -8.30 4.21
CA VAL A 66 -15.70 -9.01 4.40
C VAL A 66 -15.89 -10.00 3.25
N MET A 67 -15.59 -11.26 3.57
CA MET A 67 -15.87 -12.50 2.81
C MET A 67 -14.71 -12.96 1.92
N GLY A 68 -14.20 -14.15 2.24
CA GLY A 68 -13.13 -14.82 1.50
C GLY A 68 -13.56 -15.21 0.10
N GLU A 69 -13.50 -14.26 -0.83
CA GLU A 69 -13.57 -14.51 -2.25
C GLU A 69 -12.39 -13.83 -2.93
N THR A 70 -11.42 -14.66 -3.33
CA THR A 70 -10.39 -14.33 -4.29
C THR A 70 -11.07 -13.88 -5.58
N GLN A 71 -11.17 -12.58 -5.82
CA GLN A 71 -11.48 -12.08 -7.17
C GLN A 71 -10.17 -11.94 -7.94
N ILE A 72 -10.14 -12.73 -9.00
CA ILE A 72 -9.05 -12.98 -9.93
C ILE A 72 -8.58 -11.67 -10.57
N GLU A 73 -7.26 -11.55 -10.76
CA GLU A 73 -6.61 -10.51 -11.55
C GLU A 73 -7.30 -10.32 -12.91
N GLU A 74 -7.80 -9.11 -13.19
CA GLU A 74 -7.97 -8.68 -14.58
C GLU A 74 -6.67 -8.02 -15.03
N THR A 75 -5.94 -8.72 -15.89
CA THR A 75 -4.82 -8.16 -16.65
C THR A 75 -5.39 -7.20 -17.69
N VAL A 76 -5.25 -5.88 -17.47
CA VAL A 76 -5.49 -4.90 -18.54
C VAL A 76 -4.18 -4.70 -19.30
N SER A 77 -4.11 -5.27 -20.50
CA SER A 77 -3.08 -4.96 -21.50
C SER A 77 -3.42 -3.63 -22.19
N VAL A 78 -2.44 -2.74 -22.31
CA VAL A 78 -2.46 -1.57 -23.21
C VAL A 78 -1.39 -1.75 -24.27
#